data_AF-A0A6N4XYX4-F1
#
_entry.id   AF-A0A6N4XYX4-F1
#
_cell.length_a   1.000
_cell.length_b   1.000
_cell.length_c   1.000
_cell.angle_alpha   90.00
_cell.angle_beta   90.00
_cell.angle_gamma   90.00
#
_symmetry.space_group_name_H-M   'P 1'
#
loop_
_entity.id
_entity.type
_entity.pdbx_description
1 polymer ?
#
loop_
_entity_poly.entity_id
_entity_poly.type
_entity_poly.pdbx_seq_one_letter_code
_entity_poly.pdbx_strand_id
1 'polypeptide(L)'
;MKNTIYLSFLLFIIIALVSLPVITIPISSSSIGVIRSVQENTKISAIVSGRIIYSKLEKNNQEIKQGDTLFIIILNTFGKIKGIQISIQKSINITTLIRLCKEIASTKPSLQTHKLQHTLF
;
A
#
# COMPACT_ATOMS: atom_id res chain seq x y z
N MET A 1 -68.66 47.58 -44.08
CA MET A 1 -67.68 46.78 -44.85
C MET A 1 -66.21 47.15 -44.58
N LYS A 2 -65.86 48.40 -44.19
CA LYS A 2 -64.46 48.79 -43.89
C LYS A 2 -63.89 48.11 -42.63
N ASN A 3 -64.66 47.99 -41.55
CA ASN A 3 -64.21 47.42 -40.28
C ASN A 3 -63.84 45.93 -40.38
N THR A 4 -64.46 45.20 -41.31
CA THR A 4 -64.22 43.77 -41.53
C THR A 4 -62.80 43.49 -42.00
N ILE A 5 -62.23 44.38 -42.83
CA ILE A 5 -60.86 44.27 -43.34
C ILE A 5 -59.84 44.47 -42.20
N TYR A 6 -60.03 45.51 -41.38
CA TYR A 6 -59.17 45.74 -40.22
C TYR A 6 -59.26 44.60 -39.20
N LEU A 7 -60.46 44.09 -38.94
CA LEU A 7 -60.68 42.97 -38.03
C LEU A 7 -60.02 41.68 -38.53
N SER A 8 -60.17 41.36 -39.82
CA SER A 8 -59.57 40.18 -40.43
C SER A 8 -58.03 40.24 -40.39
N PHE A 9 -57.46 41.40 -40.67
CA PHE A 9 -56.01 41.58 -40.66
C PHE A 9 -55.43 41.49 -39.24
N LEU A 10 -56.13 42.07 -38.26
CA LEU A 10 -55.75 41.97 -36.86
C LEU A 10 -55.80 40.51 -36.37
N LEU A 11 -56.85 39.78 -36.74
CA LEU A 11 -56.99 38.37 -36.38
C LEU A 11 -55.88 37.51 -36.99
N PHE A 12 -55.49 37.77 -38.24
CA PHE A 12 -54.39 37.08 -38.92
C PHE A 12 -53.06 37.23 -38.16
N ILE A 13 -52.75 38.45 -37.70
CA ILE A 13 -51.55 38.73 -36.90
C ILE A 13 -51.56 37.98 -35.57
N ILE A 14 -52.70 37.97 -34.88
CA ILE A 14 -52.85 37.26 -33.60
C ILE A 14 -52.63 35.76 -33.80
N ILE A 15 -53.22 35.18 -34.85
CA ILE A 15 -53.05 33.76 -35.18
C ILE A 15 -51.59 33.43 -35.49
N ALA A 16 -50.89 34.29 -36.24
CA ALA A 16 -49.47 34.09 -36.53
C ALA A 16 -48.59 34.12 -35.27
N LEU A 17 -48.86 35.05 -34.34
CA LEU A 17 -48.15 35.13 -33.05
C LEU A 17 -48.39 33.91 -32.16
N VAL A 18 -49.65 33.45 -32.08
CA VAL A 18 -50.03 32.28 -31.27
C VAL A 18 -49.52 30.98 -31.90
N SER A 19 -49.34 30.93 -33.22
CA SER A 19 -48.78 29.76 -33.92
C SER A 19 -47.28 29.57 -33.63
N LEU A 20 -46.54 30.65 -33.35
CA LEU A 20 -45.10 30.61 -33.12
C LEU A 20 -44.66 29.66 -31.97
N PRO A 21 -45.24 29.71 -30.75
CA PRO A 21 -44.90 28.79 -29.67
C PRO A 21 -45.40 27.35 -29.88
N VAL A 22 -46.34 27.12 -30.81
CA VAL A 22 -46.89 25.78 -31.10
C VAL A 22 -45.91 24.96 -31.94
N ILE A 23 -44.98 25.61 -32.66
CA ILE A 23 -44.00 24.95 -33.51
C ILE A 23 -42.81 24.52 -32.65
N THR A 24 -42.88 23.30 -32.13
CA THR A 24 -41.78 22.69 -31.38
C THR A 24 -40.67 22.29 -32.36
N ILE A 25 -39.60 23.07 -32.41
CA ILE A 25 -38.40 22.74 -33.19
C ILE A 25 -37.52 21.86 -32.28
N PRO A 26 -37.31 20.57 -32.61
CA PRO A 26 -36.41 19.74 -31.84
C PRO A 26 -34.98 20.25 -32.04
N ILE A 27 -34.40 20.80 -30.97
CA ILE A 27 -32.97 21.12 -30.95
C ILE A 27 -32.18 19.81 -30.79
N SER A 28 -31.37 19.46 -31.79
CA SER A 28 -30.44 18.35 -31.69
C SER A 28 -29.29 18.74 -30.78
N SER A 29 -29.30 18.23 -29.55
CA SER A 29 -28.16 18.35 -28.64
C SER A 29 -27.27 17.12 -28.80
N SER A 30 -26.31 17.21 -29.71
CA SER A 30 -25.26 16.19 -29.84
C SER A 30 -24.15 16.48 -28.84
N SER A 31 -24.10 15.70 -27.76
CA SER A 31 -22.98 15.70 -26.82
C SER A 31 -22.09 14.48 -27.08
N ILE A 32 -20.77 14.67 -27.04
CA ILE A 32 -19.81 13.57 -27.14
C ILE A 32 -19.83 12.82 -25.81
N GLY A 33 -20.48 11.65 -25.80
CA GLY A 33 -20.41 10.73 -24.68
C GLY A 33 -19.07 10.00 -24.66
N VAL A 34 -18.39 9.97 -23.51
CA VAL A 34 -17.21 9.12 -23.29
C VAL A 34 -17.63 7.90 -22.49
N ILE A 35 -17.39 6.70 -23.03
CA ILE A 35 -17.61 5.45 -22.30
C ILE A 35 -16.46 5.28 -21.32
N ARG A 36 -16.75 5.40 -20.03
CA ARG A 36 -15.81 5.15 -18.93
C ARG A 36 -16.27 3.93 -18.13
N SER A 37 -15.32 3.18 -17.60
CA SER A 37 -15.63 2.14 -16.62
C SER A 37 -16.36 2.77 -15.43
N VAL A 38 -17.41 2.08 -14.95
CA VAL A 38 -18.15 2.47 -13.74
C VAL A 38 -17.24 2.40 -12.51
N GLN A 39 -16.33 1.42 -12.51
CA GLN A 39 -15.28 1.26 -11.51
C GLN A 39 -13.97 1.92 -11.98
N GLU A 40 -13.28 2.61 -11.09
CA GLU A 40 -11.95 3.17 -11.38
C GLU A 40 -10.91 2.06 -11.60
N ASN A 41 -9.96 2.29 -12.50
CA ASN A 41 -8.81 1.38 -12.69
C ASN A 41 -7.89 1.51 -11.47
N THR A 42 -8.07 0.65 -10.48
CA THR A 42 -7.24 0.60 -9.29
C THR A 42 -5.95 -0.15 -9.58
N LYS A 43 -4.81 0.55 -9.51
CA LYS A 43 -3.49 -0.11 -9.59
C LYS A 43 -3.29 -1.00 -8.36
N ILE A 44 -3.09 -2.28 -8.59
CA ILE A 44 -2.81 -3.25 -7.54
C ILE A 44 -1.31 -3.24 -7.28
N SER A 45 -0.91 -2.88 -6.05
CA SER A 45 0.49 -2.82 -5.63
C SER A 45 0.69 -3.64 -4.36
N ALA A 46 1.79 -4.38 -4.29
CA ALA A 46 2.14 -5.16 -3.12
C ALA A 46 2.65 -4.26 -1.99
N ILE A 47 2.28 -4.59 -0.75
CA ILE A 47 2.72 -3.85 0.44
C ILE A 47 4.19 -4.11 0.78
N VAL A 48 4.73 -5.24 0.32
CA VAL A 48 6.12 -5.64 0.53
C VAL A 48 6.82 -5.86 -0.81
N SER A 49 8.07 -5.43 -0.87
CA SER A 49 8.95 -5.72 -2.00
C SER A 49 9.62 -7.07 -1.77
N GLY A 50 9.51 -7.98 -2.73
CA GLY A 50 10.03 -9.34 -2.61
C GLY A 50 9.94 -10.10 -3.93
N ARG A 51 10.33 -11.37 -3.93
CA ARG A 51 10.28 -12.22 -5.12
C ARG A 51 8.86 -12.77 -5.31
N ILE A 52 8.30 -12.61 -6.50
CA ILE A 52 7.02 -13.25 -6.88
C ILE A 52 7.28 -14.74 -7.13
N ILE A 53 6.57 -15.62 -6.43
CA ILE A 53 6.65 -17.08 -6.61
C ILE A 53 5.46 -17.66 -7.36
N TYR A 54 4.34 -16.93 -7.40
CA TYR A 54 3.12 -17.35 -8.07
C TYR A 54 2.38 -16.13 -8.58
N SER A 55 1.80 -16.23 -9.78
CA SER A 55 0.93 -15.22 -10.39
C SER A 55 -0.27 -15.90 -11.04
N LYS A 56 -1.47 -15.44 -10.71
CA LYS A 56 -2.75 -15.82 -11.31
C LYS A 56 -3.19 -14.83 -12.41
N LEU A 57 -2.38 -13.79 -12.66
CA LEU A 57 -2.60 -12.80 -13.71
C LEU A 57 -1.92 -13.29 -14.99
N GLU A 58 -2.63 -14.10 -15.77
CA GLU A 58 -2.08 -14.68 -17.00
C GLU A 58 -2.31 -13.79 -18.23
N LYS A 59 -3.42 -13.04 -18.24
CA LYS A 59 -3.86 -12.23 -19.38
C LYS A 59 -4.32 -10.85 -18.94
N ASN A 60 -4.21 -9.88 -19.84
CA ASN A 60 -4.78 -8.56 -19.63
C ASN A 60 -6.31 -8.63 -19.70
N ASN A 61 -6.99 -7.77 -18.93
CA ASN A 61 -8.45 -7.71 -18.84
C ASN A 61 -9.13 -9.03 -18.41
N GLN A 62 -8.43 -9.86 -17.63
CA GLN A 62 -9.02 -11.06 -17.02
C GLN A 62 -10.09 -10.66 -15.99
N GLU A 63 -11.20 -11.40 -15.97
CA GLU A 63 -12.19 -11.28 -14.91
C GLU A 63 -11.63 -11.82 -13.59
N ILE A 64 -11.60 -10.96 -12.57
CA ILE A 64 -11.15 -11.27 -11.21
C ILE A 64 -12.27 -10.94 -10.23
N LYS A 65 -12.46 -11.77 -9.20
CA LYS A 65 -13.46 -11.52 -8.16
C LYS A 65 -12.78 -10.98 -6.91
N GLN A 66 -13.54 -10.25 -6.08
CA GLN A 66 -13.04 -9.77 -4.81
C GLN A 66 -12.60 -10.95 -3.92
N GLY A 67 -11.38 -10.86 -3.39
CA GLY A 67 -10.79 -11.92 -2.55
C GLY A 67 -9.95 -12.94 -3.32
N ASP A 68 -9.87 -12.86 -4.65
CA ASP A 68 -8.96 -13.70 -5.42
C ASP A 68 -7.49 -13.38 -5.11
N THR A 69 -6.67 -14.43 -5.02
CA THR A 69 -5.22 -14.29 -4.90
C THR A 69 -4.60 -14.04 -6.28
N LEU A 70 -3.99 -12.88 -6.45
CA LEU A 70 -3.39 -12.48 -7.73
C LEU A 70 -1.92 -12.84 -7.84
N PHE A 71 -1.14 -12.66 -6.78
CA PHE A 71 0.25 -13.08 -6.71
C PHE A 71 0.68 -13.37 -5.28
N ILE A 72 1.68 -14.23 -5.12
CA ILE A 72 2.30 -14.55 -3.82
C ILE A 72 3.74 -14.05 -3.84
N ILE A 73 4.12 -13.27 -2.83
CA ILE A 73 5.45 -12.67 -2.70
C ILE A 73 6.18 -13.26 -1.48
N ILE A 74 7.42 -13.68 -1.68
CA ILE A 74 8.33 -14.04 -0.60
C ILE A 74 9.24 -12.86 -0.28
N LEU A 75 9.25 -12.45 0.98
CA LEU A 75 10.18 -11.46 1.50
C LEU A 75 11.53 -12.11 1.82
N ASN A 76 12.56 -11.68 1.11
CA ASN A 76 13.94 -12.09 1.29
C ASN A 76 14.61 -11.26 2.41
N THR A 77 14.23 -11.47 3.67
CA THR A 77 14.88 -10.84 4.85
C THR A 77 16.21 -11.50 5.27
N PHE A 78 16.62 -12.57 4.59
CA PHE A 78 17.63 -13.53 5.04
C PHE A 78 19.08 -12.99 5.19
N GLY A 79 19.33 -11.72 4.87
CA GLY A 79 20.65 -11.06 4.98
C GLY A 79 20.82 -10.13 6.18
N LYS A 80 19.75 -9.56 6.74
CA LYS A 80 19.84 -8.49 7.76
C LYS A 80 20.27 -9.00 9.14
N ILE A 81 19.93 -10.25 9.47
CA ILE A 81 20.21 -10.85 10.77
C ILE A 81 21.69 -11.28 10.88
N LYS A 82 22.37 -11.55 9.76
CA LYS A 82 23.78 -11.99 9.77
C LYS A 82 24.75 -10.92 10.26
N GLY A 83 24.52 -9.65 9.90
CA GLY A 83 25.39 -8.54 10.35
C GLY A 83 25.29 -8.25 11.85
N ILE A 84 24.11 -8.45 12.44
CA ILE A 84 23.88 -8.21 13.87
C ILE A 84 24.55 -9.32 14.71
N GLN A 85 24.52 -10.57 14.27
CA GLN A 85 25.20 -11.67 14.97
C GLN A 85 26.72 -11.54 14.98
N ILE A 86 27.32 -11.07 13.88
CA ILE A 86 28.77 -10.86 13.79
C ILE A 86 29.25 -9.80 14.82
N SER A 87 28.45 -8.76 15.03
CA SER A 87 28.75 -7.70 16.01
C SER A 87 28.66 -8.19 17.47
N ILE A 88 27.71 -9.06 17.79
CA ILE A 88 27.59 -9.65 19.14
C ILE A 88 28.74 -10.63 19.40
N GLN A 89 29.12 -11.44 18.41
CA GLN A 89 30.23 -12.41 18.55
C GLN A 89 31.57 -11.71 18.84
N LYS A 90 31.79 -10.51 18.28
CA LYS A 90 33.01 -9.71 18.52
C LYS A 90 33.13 -9.20 19.97
N SER A 91 32.00 -9.06 20.67
CA SER A 91 31.96 -8.53 22.04
C SER A 91 32.14 -9.57 23.14
N ILE A 92 31.94 -10.87 22.85
CA ILE A 92 32.13 -11.96 23.81
C ILE A 92 33.61 -12.35 23.80
N ASN A 93 34.39 -11.52 24.48
CA ASN A 93 35.84 -11.62 24.61
C ASN A 93 36.23 -12.73 25.61
N ILE A 94 35.93 -14.00 25.27
CA ILE A 94 36.32 -15.19 26.06
C ILE A 94 37.85 -15.25 26.25
N THR A 95 38.60 -14.65 25.33
CA THR A 95 40.07 -14.60 25.32
C THR A 95 40.65 -13.65 26.39
N THR A 96 39.96 -12.58 26.79
CA THR A 96 40.41 -11.75 27.94
C THR A 96 40.10 -12.41 29.26
N LEU A 97 38.94 -13.07 29.39
CA LEU A 97 38.59 -13.79 30.61
C LEU A 97 39.59 -14.93 30.89
N ILE A 98 39.96 -15.69 29.86
CA ILE A 98 41.00 -16.72 29.97
C ILE A 98 42.38 -16.12 30.29
N ARG A 99 42.73 -14.94 29.73
CA ARG A 99 43.98 -14.24 30.08
C ARG A 99 44.00 -13.79 31.54
N LEU A 100 42.93 -13.17 32.02
CA LEU A 100 42.81 -12.72 33.41
C LEU A 100 42.86 -13.88 34.40
N CYS A 101 42.15 -15.00 34.12
CA CYS A 101 42.22 -16.19 34.98
C CYS A 101 43.61 -16.82 34.99
N LYS A 102 44.34 -16.79 33.87
CA LYS A 102 45.72 -17.32 33.81
C LYS A 102 46.72 -16.44 34.58
N GLU A 103 46.52 -15.13 34.56
CA GLU A 103 47.32 -14.14 35.29
C GLU A 103 47.10 -14.24 36.81
N ILE A 104 45.84 -14.40 37.24
CA ILE A 104 45.49 -14.65 38.65
C ILE A 104 46.04 -16.00 39.12
N ALA A 105 46.01 -17.04 38.29
CA ALA A 105 46.55 -18.37 38.64
C ALA A 105 48.09 -18.41 38.71
N SER A 106 48.80 -17.52 38.00
CA SER A 106 50.26 -17.41 38.09
C SER A 106 50.77 -16.68 39.33
N THR A 107 49.90 -15.90 39.99
CA THR A 107 50.26 -15.10 41.17
C THR A 107 49.88 -15.87 42.44
N LYS A 108 50.79 -16.73 42.93
CA LYS A 108 50.62 -17.48 44.19
C LYS A 108 50.35 -16.51 45.36
N PRO A 109 49.25 -16.65 46.13
CA PRO A 109 49.15 -16.00 47.42
C PRO A 109 50.04 -16.75 48.41
N SER A 110 51.20 -16.19 48.68
CA SER A 110 51.96 -16.48 49.90
C SER A 110 51.25 -15.80 51.06
N LEU A 111 50.36 -16.52 51.75
CA LEU A 111 50.00 -16.17 53.12
C LEU A 111 50.36 -17.33 54.04
N GLN A 112 51.24 -17.02 54.98
CA GLN A 112 51.91 -17.96 55.85
C GLN A 112 50.96 -18.59 56.88
N THR A 113 51.22 -19.89 57.07
CA THR A 113 51.00 -20.78 58.21
C THR A 113 50.53 -20.21 59.56
N HIS A 114 49.79 -21.06 60.28
CA HIS A 114 49.85 -21.31 61.74
C HIS A 114 48.64 -20.85 62.58
N LYS A 115 47.61 -21.72 62.64
CA LYS A 115 46.54 -21.89 63.66
C LYS A 115 45.34 -22.45 62.87
N LEU A 116 44.93 -23.71 62.98
CA LEU A 116 44.21 -24.30 64.11
C LEU A 116 44.18 -25.83 63.91
N GLN A 117 45.13 -26.58 64.48
CA GLN A 117 45.03 -28.04 64.64
C GLN A 117 44.85 -28.42 66.12
N HIS A 118 44.17 -27.59 66.91
CA HIS A 118 43.99 -27.85 68.34
C HIS A 118 42.59 -27.45 68.81
N THR A 119 41.54 -28.12 68.30
CA THR A 119 40.19 -28.16 68.89
C THR A 119 39.42 -29.29 68.21
N LEU A 120 38.85 -30.32 68.82
CA LEU A 120 38.94 -31.00 70.10
C LEU A 120 38.10 -32.28 69.86
N PHE A 121 38.63 -33.44 70.26
CA PHE A 121 38.02 -34.77 70.35
C PHE A 121 37.59 -35.49 69.06
#